data_AF-A0A707BVS4-F1
#
_entry.id   AF-A0A707BVS4-F1
#
_cell.length_a   1.000
_cell.length_b   1.000
_cell.length_c   1.000
_cell.angle_alpha   90.00
_cell.angle_beta   90.00
_cell.angle_gamma   90.00
#
_symmetry.space_group_name_H-M   'P 1'
#
loop_
_entity.id
_entity.type
_entity.pdbx_description
1 polymer ?
#
loop_
_entity_poly.entity_id
_entity_poly.type
_entity_poly.pdbx_seq_one_letter_code
_entity_poly.pdbx_strand_id
1 'polypeptide(L)'
;PLVIDKLHVSLDGIMKPVTSGFGFIDLIIPGLHKANGISRLLKRWNRSPQNVVAIGDSGNDAEMLKMAHYSFAMGNAADNIKALSRYHTDDNNHQGALNVIQAVLDGTDPF
;
A
#
# COMPACT_ATOMS: atom_id res chain seq x y z
N PRO A 1 -17.11 -5.63 -4.95
CA PRO A 1 -17.04 -5.04 -6.32
C PRO A 1 -18.24 -4.14 -6.64
N LEU A 2 -19.48 -4.67 -6.62
CA LEU A 2 -20.68 -3.96 -7.07
C LEU A 2 -20.93 -2.58 -6.44
N VAL A 3 -20.55 -2.37 -5.17
CA VAL A 3 -20.76 -1.07 -4.49
C VAL A 3 -19.70 -0.04 -4.89
N ILE A 4 -18.42 -0.43 -4.97
CA ILE A 4 -17.33 0.48 -5.39
C ILE A 4 -17.57 0.97 -6.81
N ASP A 5 -17.96 0.08 -7.72
CA ASP A 5 -18.19 0.44 -9.13
C ASP A 5 -19.38 1.40 -9.27
N LYS A 6 -20.47 1.14 -8.53
CA LYS A 6 -21.62 2.06 -8.47
C LYS A 6 -21.23 3.42 -7.91
N LEU A 7 -20.47 3.45 -6.81
CA LEU A 7 -19.97 4.70 -6.23
C LEU A 7 -19.07 5.45 -7.20
N HIS A 8 -18.23 4.76 -7.96
CA HIS A 8 -17.36 5.39 -8.94
C HIS A 8 -18.16 6.13 -10.02
N VAL A 9 -19.23 5.51 -10.52
CA VAL A 9 -20.15 6.12 -11.48
C VAL A 9 -20.95 7.26 -10.85
N SER A 10 -21.52 7.06 -9.65
CA SER A 10 -22.36 8.06 -8.99
C SER A 10 -21.61 9.31 -8.55
N LEU A 11 -20.33 9.17 -8.19
CA LEU A 11 -19.51 10.26 -7.67
C LEU A 11 -18.84 11.08 -8.77
N ASP A 12 -18.82 10.60 -10.02
CA ASP A 12 -18.31 11.29 -11.21
C ASP A 12 -16.96 12.02 -10.96
N GLY A 13 -16.04 11.33 -10.29
CA GLY A 13 -14.71 11.86 -9.99
C GLY A 13 -14.64 12.94 -8.90
N ILE A 14 -15.75 13.33 -8.24
CA ILE A 14 -15.72 14.23 -7.08
C ILE A 14 -14.92 13.59 -5.93
N MET A 15 -15.18 12.30 -5.69
CA MET A 15 -14.47 11.48 -4.71
C MET A 15 -14.14 10.12 -5.34
N LYS A 16 -12.97 9.57 -5.00
CA LYS A 16 -12.54 8.23 -5.40
C LYS A 16 -12.89 7.23 -4.29
N PRO A 17 -13.77 6.24 -4.54
CA PRO A 17 -13.99 5.15 -3.61
C PRO A 17 -12.81 4.16 -3.64
N VAL A 18 -12.32 3.76 -2.47
CA VAL A 18 -11.26 2.75 -2.31
C VAL A 18 -11.60 1.77 -1.18
N THR A 19 -11.12 0.53 -1.26
CA THR A 19 -11.34 -0.46 -0.20
C THR A 19 -10.23 -0.39 0.84
N SER A 20 -10.61 -0.40 2.13
CA SER A 20 -9.69 -0.36 3.27
C SER A 20 -9.68 -1.66 4.10
N GLY A 21 -10.22 -2.75 3.51
CA GLY A 21 -10.29 -4.09 4.13
C GLY A 21 -11.64 -4.38 4.77
N PHE A 22 -11.96 -5.67 5.00
CA PHE A 22 -13.12 -6.14 5.79
C PHE A 22 -14.47 -5.42 5.57
N GLY A 23 -14.81 -5.10 4.32
CA GLY A 23 -16.09 -4.46 3.98
C GLY A 23 -16.12 -2.93 4.16
N PHE A 24 -15.00 -2.30 4.51
CA PHE A 24 -14.87 -0.85 4.59
C PHE A 24 -14.57 -0.21 3.23
N ILE A 25 -15.15 0.97 3.02
CA ILE A 25 -14.97 1.80 1.85
C ILE A 25 -14.66 3.23 2.31
N ASP A 26 -13.54 3.76 1.82
CA ASP A 26 -13.18 5.16 2.01
C ASP A 26 -13.52 5.94 0.75
N LEU A 27 -14.09 7.14 0.91
CA LEU A 27 -14.21 8.12 -0.15
C LEU A 27 -13.10 9.15 0.04
N ILE A 28 -12.15 9.19 -0.89
CA ILE A 28 -11.00 10.10 -0.81
C ILE A 28 -11.05 11.14 -1.92
N ILE A 29 -10.46 12.31 -1.67
CA ILE A 29 -10.24 13.29 -2.73
C ILE A 29 -9.30 12.66 -3.78
N PRO A 30 -9.63 12.72 -5.09
CA PRO A 30 -8.79 12.16 -6.13
C PRO A 30 -7.34 12.67 -6.03
N GLY A 31 -6.38 11.74 -6.10
CA GLY A 31 -4.95 12.05 -5.98
C GLY A 31 -4.42 12.20 -4.55
N LEU A 32 -5.28 12.18 -3.52
CA LEU A 32 -4.88 12.21 -2.11
C LEU A 32 -4.91 10.82 -1.46
N HIS A 33 -4.06 9.93 -1.96
CA HIS A 33 -3.84 8.58 -1.39
C HIS A 33 -2.55 8.51 -0.56
N LYS A 34 -2.29 7.37 0.10
CA LYS A 34 -1.10 7.16 0.98
C LYS A 34 0.21 7.55 0.29
N ALA A 35 0.40 7.16 -0.98
CA ALA A 35 1.62 7.51 -1.74
C ALA A 35 1.82 9.02 -1.92
N ASN A 36 0.74 9.83 -2.00
CA ASN A 36 0.84 11.30 -2.04
C ASN A 36 1.44 11.84 -0.74
N GLY A 37 0.93 11.37 0.40
CA GLY A 37 1.44 11.74 1.72
C GLY A 37 2.90 11.39 1.89
N ILE A 38 3.29 10.16 1.51
CA ILE A 38 4.69 9.71 1.58
C ILE A 38 5.57 10.55 0.64
N SER A 39 5.12 10.85 -0.58
CA SER A 39 5.88 11.67 -1.53
C SER A 39 6.19 13.08 -0.98
N ARG A 40 5.27 13.66 -0.19
CA ARG A 40 5.52 14.95 0.50
C ARG A 40 6.63 14.83 1.54
N LEU A 41 6.65 13.74 2.32
CA LEU A 41 7.72 13.47 3.30
C LEU A 41 9.07 13.24 2.60
N LEU A 42 9.09 12.44 1.53
CA LEU A 42 10.30 12.21 0.74
C LEU A 42 10.88 13.50 0.16
N LYS A 43 10.02 14.37 -0.39
CA LYS A 43 10.43 15.70 -0.86
C LYS A 43 11.03 16.54 0.28
N ARG A 44 10.41 16.52 1.47
CA ARG A 44 10.90 17.26 2.65
C ARG A 44 12.27 16.77 3.14
N TRP A 45 12.57 15.50 2.96
CA TRP A 45 13.83 14.87 3.35
C TRP A 45 14.85 14.73 2.23
N ASN A 46 14.54 15.22 1.02
CA ASN A 46 15.36 15.04 -0.18
C ASN A 46 15.72 13.55 -0.43
N ARG A 47 14.72 12.67 -0.30
CA ARG A 47 14.86 11.23 -0.53
C ARG A 47 14.07 10.78 -1.76
N SER A 48 14.55 9.71 -2.38
CA SER A 48 13.89 9.05 -3.51
C SER A 48 13.02 7.87 -3.03
N PRO A 49 11.93 7.51 -3.74
CA PRO A 49 11.21 6.25 -3.52
C PRO A 49 12.10 5.00 -3.60
N GLN A 50 13.28 5.11 -4.22
CA GLN A 50 14.31 4.05 -4.23
C GLN A 50 14.80 3.67 -2.82
N ASN A 51 14.64 4.57 -1.84
CA ASN A 51 15.07 4.35 -0.46
C ASN A 51 13.90 3.96 0.47
N VAL A 52 12.78 3.52 -0.08
CA VAL A 52 11.54 3.29 0.68
C VAL A 52 11.21 1.81 0.75
N VAL A 53 10.96 1.36 1.98
CA VAL A 53 10.27 0.12 2.28
C VAL A 53 8.81 0.43 2.58
N ALA A 54 7.89 -0.23 1.88
CA ALA A 54 6.46 -0.13 2.13
C ALA A 54 5.86 -1.51 2.34
N ILE A 55 4.99 -1.64 3.33
CA ILE A 55 4.34 -2.89 3.72
C ILE A 55 2.83 -2.62 3.74
N GLY A 56 2.03 -3.49 3.12
CA GLY A 56 0.59 -3.31 3.03
C GLY A 56 -0.18 -4.58 2.69
N ASP A 57 -1.50 -4.51 2.76
CA ASP A 57 -2.38 -5.66 2.63
C ASP A 57 -3.66 -5.39 1.85
N SER A 58 -4.10 -4.13 1.79
CA SER A 58 -5.44 -3.73 1.38
C SER A 58 -5.45 -2.74 0.20
N GLY A 59 -6.62 -2.51 -0.39
CA GLY A 59 -6.79 -1.74 -1.62
C GLY A 59 -6.21 -0.33 -1.57
N ASN A 60 -6.35 0.37 -0.45
CA ASN A 60 -5.81 1.71 -0.24
C ASN A 60 -4.26 1.78 -0.08
N ASP A 61 -3.58 0.63 -0.09
CA ASP A 61 -2.11 0.53 -0.12
C ASP A 61 -1.54 0.46 -1.54
N ALA A 62 -2.37 0.20 -2.56
CA ALA A 62 -1.94 -0.09 -3.91
C ALA A 62 -0.97 0.96 -4.48
N GLU A 63 -1.30 2.24 -4.39
CA GLU A 63 -0.45 3.31 -4.91
C GLU A 63 0.87 3.44 -4.13
N MET A 64 0.85 3.16 -2.81
CA MET A 64 2.05 3.21 -1.97
C MET A 64 3.00 2.07 -2.34
N LEU A 65 2.48 0.85 -2.48
CA LEU A 65 3.25 -0.34 -2.83
C LEU A 65 3.82 -0.28 -4.25
N LYS A 66 3.10 0.34 -5.19
CA LYS A 66 3.62 0.60 -6.54
C LYS A 66 4.74 1.63 -6.56
N MET A 67 4.73 2.60 -5.65
CA MET A 67 5.70 3.68 -5.58
C MET A 67 7.02 3.26 -4.93
N ALA A 68 6.97 2.47 -3.86
CA ALA A 68 8.15 2.07 -3.11
C ALA A 68 9.02 1.08 -3.90
N HIS A 69 10.35 1.20 -3.77
CA HIS A 69 11.27 0.22 -4.36
C HIS A 69 11.18 -1.13 -3.65
N TYR A 70 11.16 -1.13 -2.32
CA TYR A 70 11.00 -2.34 -1.52
C TYR A 70 9.54 -2.45 -1.07
N SER A 71 8.67 -3.02 -1.92
CA SER A 71 7.25 -3.17 -1.62
C SER A 71 6.90 -4.60 -1.21
N PHE A 72 6.32 -4.73 -0.02
CA PHE A 72 5.95 -6.00 0.60
C PHE A 72 4.42 -6.11 0.74
N ALA A 73 3.85 -7.18 0.18
CA ALA A 73 2.49 -7.58 0.56
C ALA A 73 2.54 -8.54 1.75
N MET A 74 1.65 -8.33 2.72
CA MET A 74 1.44 -9.26 3.84
C MET A 74 0.86 -10.59 3.36
N GLY A 75 1.05 -11.67 4.12
CA GLY A 75 0.51 -12.99 3.80
C GLY A 75 -1.02 -13.02 3.67
N ASN A 76 -1.72 -12.18 4.45
CA ASN A 76 -3.16 -11.99 4.42
C ASN A 76 -3.65 -10.94 3.41
N ALA A 77 -2.75 -10.39 2.59
CA ALA A 77 -3.11 -9.37 1.60
C ALA A 77 -4.04 -9.93 0.50
N ALA A 78 -4.87 -9.06 -0.06
CA ALA A 78 -5.67 -9.39 -1.23
C ALA A 78 -4.79 -9.73 -2.45
N ASP A 79 -5.26 -10.60 -3.35
CA ASP A 79 -4.45 -11.10 -4.47
C ASP A 79 -3.94 -9.98 -5.39
N ASN A 80 -4.75 -8.95 -5.62
CA ASN A 80 -4.34 -7.79 -6.40
C ASN A 80 -3.20 -7.00 -5.73
N ILE A 81 -3.14 -6.99 -4.39
CA ILE A 81 -2.06 -6.37 -3.62
C ILE A 81 -0.80 -7.23 -3.68
N LYS A 82 -0.93 -8.55 -3.54
CA LYS A 82 0.19 -9.48 -3.71
C LYS A 82 0.83 -9.38 -5.08
N ALA A 83 0.03 -9.24 -6.13
CA ALA A 83 0.52 -9.08 -7.51
C ALA A 83 1.15 -7.70 -7.78
N LEU A 84 0.79 -6.67 -7.01
CA LEU A 84 1.36 -5.32 -7.12
C LEU A 84 2.71 -5.19 -6.42
N SER A 85 2.91 -5.91 -5.31
CA SER A 85 4.13 -5.89 -4.52
C SER A 85 5.25 -6.73 -5.14
N ARG A 86 6.49 -6.31 -4.96
CA ARG A 86 7.68 -7.05 -5.45
C ARG A 86 8.06 -8.22 -4.57
N TYR A 87 7.80 -8.09 -3.28
CA TYR A 87 8.16 -9.06 -2.26
C TYR A 87 6.93 -9.38 -1.40
N HIS A 88 6.99 -10.51 -0.69
CA HIS A 88 5.94 -10.93 0.24
C HIS A 88 6.56 -11.22 1.61
N THR A 89 5.75 -11.10 2.64
CA THR A 89 6.11 -11.49 4.01
C THR A 89 4.97 -12.29 4.63
N ASP A 90 5.15 -12.73 5.88
CA ASP A 90 4.13 -13.47 6.62
C ASP A 90 2.87 -12.61 6.85
N ASP A 91 1.81 -13.23 7.36
CA ASP A 91 0.59 -12.51 7.68
C ASP A 91 0.75 -11.64 8.95
N ASN A 92 -0.29 -10.84 9.21
CA ASN A 92 -0.34 -9.93 10.34
C ASN A 92 -0.36 -10.64 11.72
N ASN A 93 -0.78 -11.91 11.78
CA ASN A 93 -0.80 -12.71 13.01
C ASN A 93 0.53 -13.43 13.28
N HIS A 94 1.42 -13.48 12.28
CA HIS A 94 2.75 -14.07 12.35
C HIS A 94 3.86 -13.02 12.19
N GLN A 95 3.58 -11.78 12.63
CA GLN A 95 4.56 -10.70 12.72
C GLN A 95 5.17 -10.27 11.37
N GLY A 96 4.49 -10.45 10.22
CA GLY A 96 5.06 -10.17 8.90
C GLY A 96 5.71 -8.79 8.75
N ALA A 97 5.09 -7.74 9.28
CA ALA A 97 5.68 -6.40 9.25
C ALA A 97 6.99 -6.32 10.06
N LEU A 98 7.08 -6.99 11.21
CA LEU A 98 8.30 -7.05 12.01
C LEU A 98 9.38 -7.88 11.30
N ASN A 99 9.01 -8.96 10.61
CA ASN A 99 9.96 -9.78 9.86
C ASN A 99 10.61 -8.99 8.73
N VAL A 100 9.87 -8.11 8.05
CA VAL A 100 10.45 -7.18 7.07
C VAL A 100 11.40 -6.18 7.72
N ILE A 101 11.03 -5.60 8.86
CA ILE A 101 11.92 -4.69 9.60
C ILE A 101 13.21 -5.42 10.02
N GLN A 102 13.08 -6.66 10.50
CA GLN A 102 14.21 -7.49 10.89
C GLN A 102 15.15 -7.76 9.70
N ALA A 103 14.60 -8.07 8.52
CA ALA A 103 15.40 -8.25 7.31
C ALA A 103 16.19 -6.99 6.91
N VAL A 104 15.60 -5.79 7.09
CA VAL A 104 16.32 -4.51 6.89
C VAL A 104 17.48 -4.36 7.88
N LEU A 105 17.27 -4.73 9.15
CA LEU A 105 18.29 -4.63 10.20
C LEU A 105 19.44 -5.61 9.97
N ASP A 106 19.12 -6.81 9.51
CA ASP A 106 20.10 -7.89 9.30
C ASP A 106 20.81 -7.79 7.94
N GLY A 107 20.33 -6.94 7.02
CA GLY A 107 20.85 -6.84 5.66
C GLY A 107 20.65 -8.14 4.88
N THR A 108 19.52 -8.81 5.11
CA THR A 108 19.16 -10.02 4.38
C THR A 108 18.33 -9.67 3.15
N ASP A 109 18.34 -10.54 2.14
CA ASP A 109 17.57 -10.36 0.92
C ASP A 109 16.13 -9.91 1.23
N PRO A 110 15.61 -8.86 0.57
CA PRO A 110 16.18 -8.15 -0.59
C PRO A 110 17.02 -6.89 -0.26
N PHE A 111 17.43 -6.69 1.00
CA PHE A 111 18.06 -5.46 1.48
C PHE A 111 19.60 -5.45 1.42
#